data_AF-A0AAW3WPS6-F1
#
_entry.id   AF-A0AAW3WPS6-F1
#
_cell.length_a   1.000
_cell.length_b   1.000
_cell.length_c   1.000
_cell.angle_alpha   90.00
_cell.angle_beta   90.00
_cell.angle_gamma   90.00
#
_symmetry.space_group_name_H-M   'P 1'
#
loop_
_entity.id
_entity.type
_entity.pdbx_description
1 polymer ?
#
loop_
_entity_poly.entity_id
_entity_poly.type
_entity_poly.pdbx_seq_one_letter_code
_entity_poly.pdbx_strand_id
1 'polypeptide(L)'
;MIARLQRANSLRDTTLASHALSRLLLCLCLAFGANTAVQAASFDCEKATSDIEHSICNSPDLSSLDSQLTENYRLAMASLPGDQADALRTEQRNWLKQRDACNGQESCLSDLFSQRAAQLQNTAKQAASALDNIIASIPADPVTAAQQLQLYRGPLASAWLIYLHQFAPTSKVTDAEVQTRHQSVIKAMNDDTFSQSVLRDIENDPKTGHDVAVLTLLRMTIERAGYENADGRPYVHCFIFKQQGAAAYAAFGALYGSSRDSQAPICSPQGDLFERPAWQQLTKLIEPMIGKASENSGTIRFASYADWAMFRLRATVSPEDFLKPSQNTPATDDPAQLIRSWSDDKVWPQAQREQLLAAIEPARLATMGWLQTEKHFSASDAAKAADAIVNTWLSDRMDFIGEMSGPED
;
A
#
# COMPACT_ATOMS: atom_id res chain seq x y z
N MET A 1 -40.09 -68.29 -59.15
CA MET A 1 -41.52 -68.55 -59.39
C MET A 1 -42.29 -67.53 -58.54
N ILE A 2 -43.05 -66.65 -59.21
CA ILE A 2 -44.09 -65.74 -58.68
C ILE A 2 -43.53 -64.52 -57.89
N ALA A 3 -43.44 -63.31 -58.48
CA ALA A 3 -44.52 -62.29 -58.67
C ALA A 3 -45.03 -61.76 -57.31
N ARG A 4 -45.28 -60.47 -57.03
CA ARG A 4 -45.65 -59.25 -57.77
C ARG A 4 -45.66 -58.10 -56.73
N LEU A 5 -45.30 -56.86 -57.07
CA LEU A 5 -46.19 -55.67 -57.21
C LEU A 5 -47.05 -55.36 -55.95
N GLN A 6 -47.33 -54.14 -55.50
CA GLN A 6 -47.13 -52.76 -55.95
C GLN A 6 -47.72 -51.82 -54.87
N ARG A 7 -47.22 -50.58 -54.80
CA ARG A 7 -47.92 -49.26 -54.65
C ARG A 7 -49.14 -49.17 -53.69
N ALA A 8 -49.07 -48.38 -52.63
CA ALA A 8 -49.13 -46.90 -52.52
C ALA A 8 -50.55 -46.31 -52.39
N ASN A 9 -50.81 -45.59 -51.27
CA ASN A 9 -51.52 -44.30 -51.15
C ASN A 9 -51.64 -43.98 -49.63
N SER A 10 -50.99 -42.91 -49.14
CA SER A 10 -51.49 -41.52 -49.03
C SER A 10 -52.43 -41.30 -47.84
N LEU A 11 -52.01 -40.52 -46.83
CA LEU A 11 -52.53 -39.17 -46.53
C LEU A 11 -51.87 -38.57 -45.28
N ARG A 12 -51.83 -37.23 -45.26
CA ARG A 12 -51.31 -36.28 -44.25
C ARG A 12 -52.18 -36.35 -42.97
N ASP A 13 -51.80 -35.91 -41.77
CA ASP A 13 -51.33 -34.59 -41.35
C ASP A 13 -51.03 -34.60 -39.81
N THR A 14 -50.31 -33.57 -39.36
CA THR A 14 -50.29 -32.97 -38.01
C THR A 14 -49.82 -33.75 -36.77
N THR A 15 -48.61 -33.42 -36.27
CA THR A 15 -48.36 -33.08 -34.84
C THR A 15 -46.94 -32.48 -34.69
N LEU A 16 -46.80 -31.20 -35.03
CA LEU A 16 -45.71 -30.34 -34.59
C LEU A 16 -46.22 -29.54 -33.39
N ALA A 17 -45.83 -29.91 -32.16
CA ALA A 17 -45.73 -29.03 -30.98
C ALA A 17 -45.64 -29.87 -29.70
N SER A 18 -44.44 -30.31 -29.31
CA SER A 18 -44.24 -30.81 -27.95
C SER A 18 -42.80 -30.63 -27.43
N HIS A 19 -41.81 -30.29 -28.25
CA HIS A 19 -40.41 -30.33 -27.82
C HIS A 19 -39.69 -28.97 -27.83
N ALA A 20 -40.42 -27.87 -28.00
CA ALA A 20 -39.86 -26.51 -28.02
C ALA A 20 -39.95 -25.76 -26.67
N LEU A 21 -40.51 -26.36 -25.61
CA LEU A 21 -40.64 -25.72 -24.29
C LEU A 21 -39.72 -26.30 -23.19
N SER A 22 -38.99 -27.40 -23.47
CA SER A 22 -38.14 -28.05 -22.46
C SER A 22 -36.64 -27.74 -22.57
N ARG A 23 -36.21 -26.92 -23.54
CA ARG A 23 -34.80 -26.48 -23.69
C ARG A 23 -34.61 -24.97 -23.60
N LEU A 24 -35.65 -24.23 -23.23
CA LEU A 24 -35.59 -22.79 -22.92
C LEU A 24 -35.72 -22.49 -21.40
N LEU A 25 -35.58 -23.52 -20.55
CA LEU A 25 -35.63 -23.42 -19.08
C LEU A 25 -34.35 -23.96 -18.40
N LEU A 26 -33.28 -24.20 -19.18
CA LEU A 26 -31.94 -24.56 -18.68
C LEU A 26 -30.87 -23.53 -19.07
N CYS A 27 -31.28 -22.30 -19.40
CA CYS A 27 -30.37 -21.16 -19.65
C CYS A 27 -30.70 -19.94 -18.77
N LEU A 28 -31.53 -20.09 -17.73
CA LEU A 28 -31.96 -18.98 -16.86
C LEU A 28 -31.71 -19.27 -15.36
N CYS A 29 -30.63 -19.99 -15.04
CA CYS A 29 -30.17 -20.18 -13.64
C CYS A 29 -28.67 -19.90 -13.45
N LEU A 30 -27.98 -19.33 -14.45
CA LEU A 30 -26.54 -19.02 -14.39
C LEU A 30 -26.25 -17.51 -14.45
N ALA A 31 -27.19 -16.68 -14.03
CA ALA A 31 -27.07 -15.21 -14.10
C ALA A 31 -27.41 -14.49 -12.79
N PHE A 32 -27.10 -15.08 -11.63
CA PHE A 32 -27.09 -14.37 -10.34
C PHE A 32 -25.92 -14.84 -9.47
N GLY A 33 -24.71 -14.66 -10.00
CA GLY A 33 -23.49 -14.57 -9.21
C GLY A 33 -23.15 -13.12 -8.98
N ALA A 34 -24.06 -12.34 -8.39
CA ALA A 34 -23.67 -11.07 -7.80
C ALA A 34 -22.77 -11.44 -6.61
N ASN A 35 -21.46 -11.28 -6.76
CA ASN A 35 -20.56 -11.14 -5.63
C ASN A 35 -21.00 -9.90 -4.85
N THR A 36 -22.05 -10.03 -4.02
CA THR A 36 -22.18 -9.17 -2.86
C THR A 36 -20.97 -9.51 -2.03
N ALA A 37 -19.96 -8.63 -2.03
CA ALA A 37 -18.99 -8.63 -0.95
C ALA A 37 -19.81 -8.72 0.33
N VAL A 38 -19.71 -9.85 1.02
CA VAL A 38 -20.29 -9.98 2.36
C VAL A 38 -19.55 -8.93 3.17
N GLN A 39 -20.13 -7.74 3.28
CA GLN A 39 -19.69 -6.74 4.24
C GLN A 39 -19.98 -7.39 5.57
N ALA A 40 -18.95 -8.00 6.15
CA ALA A 40 -19.06 -8.60 7.45
C ALA A 40 -19.38 -7.47 8.44
N ALA A 41 -20.28 -7.76 9.37
CA ALA A 41 -20.44 -6.93 10.55
C ALA A 41 -19.10 -6.90 11.30
N SER A 42 -18.95 -5.99 12.27
CA SER A 42 -17.74 -5.97 13.10
C SER A 42 -17.58 -7.22 13.98
N PHE A 43 -18.52 -8.17 13.90
CA PHE A 43 -18.56 -9.44 14.61
C PHE A 43 -19.03 -10.58 13.68
N ASP A 44 -18.89 -11.81 14.17
CA ASP A 44 -19.31 -13.03 13.48
C ASP A 44 -20.84 -13.20 13.55
N CYS A 45 -21.51 -13.01 12.42
CA CYS A 45 -22.97 -13.10 12.32
C CYS A 45 -23.54 -14.48 12.68
N GLU A 46 -22.75 -15.55 12.59
CA GLU A 46 -23.20 -16.88 13.04
C GLU A 46 -23.31 -16.96 14.57
N LYS A 47 -22.69 -16.02 15.28
CA LYS A 47 -22.72 -15.89 16.74
C LYS A 47 -23.66 -14.80 17.24
N ALA A 48 -24.50 -14.23 16.37
CA ALA A 48 -25.52 -13.26 16.76
C ALA A 48 -26.52 -13.88 17.75
N THR A 49 -26.80 -13.18 18.85
CA THR A 49 -27.71 -13.63 19.92
C THR A 49 -28.78 -12.62 20.29
N SER A 50 -28.59 -11.33 19.98
CA SER A 50 -29.55 -10.27 20.25
C SER A 50 -30.32 -9.85 19.00
N ASP A 51 -31.52 -9.27 19.19
CA ASP A 51 -32.33 -8.72 18.10
C ASP A 51 -31.56 -7.66 17.29
N ILE A 52 -30.69 -6.88 17.96
CA ILE A 52 -29.83 -5.88 17.31
C ILE A 52 -28.79 -6.56 16.42
N GLU A 53 -28.09 -7.57 16.93
CA GLU A 53 -27.09 -8.31 16.16
C GLU A 53 -27.73 -9.00 14.94
N HIS A 54 -28.91 -9.59 15.10
CA HIS A 54 -29.67 -10.15 13.98
C HIS A 54 -30.06 -9.08 12.96
N SER A 55 -30.52 -7.91 13.39
CA SER A 55 -30.82 -6.81 12.46
C SER A 55 -29.60 -6.32 11.70
N ILE A 56 -28.44 -6.21 12.36
CA ILE A 56 -27.17 -5.85 11.69
C ILE A 56 -26.81 -6.92 10.65
N CYS A 57 -26.88 -8.19 11.01
CA CYS A 57 -26.51 -9.29 10.12
C CYS A 57 -27.46 -9.48 8.92
N ASN A 58 -28.74 -9.12 9.08
CA ASN A 58 -29.75 -9.23 8.03
C ASN A 58 -29.82 -7.99 7.12
N SER A 59 -29.17 -6.89 7.49
CA SER A 59 -29.18 -5.63 6.72
C SER A 59 -27.75 -5.25 6.29
N PRO A 60 -27.42 -5.34 4.98
CA PRO A 60 -26.10 -4.96 4.47
C PRO A 60 -25.69 -3.53 4.83
N ASP A 61 -26.65 -2.60 4.84
CA ASP A 61 -26.40 -1.19 5.18
C ASP A 61 -26.03 -1.03 6.67
N LEU A 62 -26.75 -1.70 7.57
CA LEU A 62 -26.42 -1.70 8.99
C LEU A 62 -25.07 -2.38 9.27
N SER A 63 -24.79 -3.49 8.60
CA SER A 63 -23.49 -4.17 8.68
C SER A 63 -22.34 -3.26 8.26
N SER A 64 -22.50 -2.53 7.15
CA SER A 64 -21.51 -1.55 6.69
C SER A 64 -21.29 -0.44 7.71
N LEU A 65 -22.37 0.15 8.24
CA LEU A 65 -22.29 1.22 9.22
C LEU A 65 -21.66 0.76 10.53
N ASP A 66 -21.95 -0.46 10.99
CA ASP A 66 -21.35 -1.08 12.18
C ASP A 66 -19.83 -1.24 12.02
N SER A 67 -19.39 -1.75 10.88
CA SER A 67 -17.97 -1.88 10.55
C SER A 67 -17.27 -0.52 10.45
N GLN A 68 -17.89 0.47 9.81
CA GLN A 68 -17.36 1.84 9.75
C GLN A 68 -17.27 2.50 11.13
N LEU A 69 -18.30 2.34 11.97
CA LEU A 69 -18.33 2.86 13.33
C LEU A 69 -17.20 2.27 14.17
N THR A 70 -17.04 0.93 14.10
CA THR A 70 -16.01 0.21 14.84
C THR A 70 -14.61 0.64 14.43
N GLU A 71 -14.36 0.78 13.13
CA GLU A 71 -13.06 1.22 12.63
C GLU A 71 -12.74 2.67 13.03
N ASN A 72 -13.71 3.59 12.87
CA ASN A 72 -13.52 4.98 13.28
C ASN A 72 -13.27 5.11 14.80
N TYR A 73 -13.97 4.32 15.62
CA TYR A 73 -13.71 4.26 17.06
C TYR A 73 -12.28 3.76 17.35
N ARG A 74 -11.83 2.70 16.67
CA ARG A 74 -10.46 2.16 16.82
C ARG A 74 -9.40 3.21 16.48
N LEU A 75 -9.56 3.89 15.34
CA LEU A 75 -8.64 4.93 14.88
C LEU A 75 -8.58 6.12 15.84
N ALA A 76 -9.74 6.60 16.31
CA ALA A 76 -9.81 7.66 17.31
C ALA A 76 -9.11 7.26 18.62
N MET A 77 -9.42 6.07 19.16
CA MET A 77 -8.80 5.56 20.39
C MET A 77 -7.28 5.41 20.28
N ALA A 78 -6.77 5.07 19.09
CA ALA A 78 -5.34 4.95 18.84
C ALA A 78 -4.61 6.31 18.73
N SER A 79 -5.34 7.38 18.41
CA SER A 79 -4.78 8.69 18.07
C SER A 79 -5.13 9.79 19.07
N LEU A 80 -5.90 9.49 20.11
CA LEU A 80 -6.22 10.43 21.18
C LEU A 80 -5.21 10.36 22.33
N PRO A 81 -4.94 11.49 23.02
CA PRO A 81 -4.32 11.49 24.34
C PRO A 81 -5.10 10.59 25.32
N GLY A 82 -4.42 10.05 26.32
CA GLY A 82 -4.99 9.02 27.20
C GLY A 82 -6.27 9.45 27.92
N ASP A 83 -6.35 10.69 28.38
CA ASP A 83 -7.53 11.27 29.04
C ASP A 83 -8.72 11.41 28.08
N GLN A 84 -8.49 11.90 26.87
CA GLN A 84 -9.52 12.02 25.82
C GLN A 84 -9.99 10.65 25.33
N ALA A 85 -9.09 9.67 25.23
CA ALA A 85 -9.45 8.28 24.91
C ALA A 85 -10.32 7.66 26.02
N ASP A 86 -10.04 7.96 27.29
CA ASP A 86 -10.85 7.49 28.42
C ASP A 86 -12.25 8.15 28.43
N ALA A 87 -12.35 9.43 28.05
CA ALA A 87 -13.62 10.12 27.84
C ALA A 87 -14.43 9.50 26.68
N LEU A 88 -13.80 9.30 25.51
CA LEU A 88 -14.44 8.70 24.34
C LEU A 88 -14.96 7.27 24.64
N ARG A 89 -14.21 6.48 25.41
CA ARG A 89 -14.67 5.15 25.86
C ARG A 89 -15.94 5.24 26.71
N THR A 90 -16.05 6.26 27.57
CA THR A 90 -17.23 6.48 28.40
C THR A 90 -18.42 6.90 27.54
N GLU A 91 -18.21 7.80 26.58
CA GLU A 91 -19.23 8.20 25.61
C GLU A 91 -19.73 7.00 24.79
N GLN A 92 -18.82 6.16 24.30
CA GLN A 92 -19.19 4.97 23.52
C GLN A 92 -20.04 4.00 24.33
N ARG A 93 -19.73 3.78 25.62
CA ARG A 93 -20.55 2.95 26.51
C ARG A 93 -21.95 3.53 26.74
N ASN A 94 -22.05 4.86 26.84
CA ASN A 94 -23.35 5.52 26.98
C ASN A 94 -24.15 5.46 25.66
N TRP A 95 -23.48 5.59 24.52
CA TRP A 95 -24.10 5.42 23.21
C TRP A 95 -24.64 4.00 23.00
N LEU A 96 -23.92 2.97 23.44
CA LEU A 96 -24.41 1.57 23.37
C LEU A 96 -25.73 1.38 24.11
N LYS A 97 -25.95 2.06 25.25
CA LYS A 97 -27.26 2.03 25.95
C LYS A 97 -28.38 2.67 25.13
N GLN A 98 -28.07 3.70 24.34
CA GLN A 98 -29.05 4.34 23.44
C GLN A 98 -29.37 3.42 22.26
N ARG A 99 -28.36 2.78 21.66
CA ARG A 99 -28.53 1.74 20.64
C ARG A 99 -29.42 0.62 21.15
N ASP A 100 -29.17 0.14 22.37
CA ASP A 100 -29.90 -1.00 22.94
C ASP A 100 -31.40 -0.71 23.12
N ALA A 101 -31.77 0.57 23.28
CA ALA A 101 -33.17 1.00 23.34
C ALA A 101 -33.92 0.89 21.99
N CYS A 102 -33.23 0.69 20.87
CA CYS A 102 -33.88 0.45 19.57
C CYS A 102 -34.52 -0.95 19.44
N ASN A 103 -34.19 -1.91 20.32
CA ASN A 103 -34.74 -3.28 20.30
C ASN A 103 -34.73 -3.95 18.90
N GLY A 104 -33.65 -3.76 18.14
CA GLY A 104 -33.51 -4.34 16.80
C GLY A 104 -34.26 -3.61 15.67
N GLN A 105 -34.99 -2.52 15.95
CA GLN A 105 -35.71 -1.78 14.90
C GLN A 105 -34.71 -1.11 13.93
N GLU A 106 -34.73 -1.55 12.67
CA GLU A 106 -33.77 -1.14 11.64
C GLU A 106 -33.72 0.38 11.41
N SER A 107 -34.87 1.07 11.33
CA SER A 107 -34.88 2.52 11.13
C SER A 107 -34.25 3.29 12.29
N CYS A 108 -34.44 2.83 13.53
CA CYS A 108 -33.81 3.41 14.72
C CYS A 108 -32.28 3.17 14.71
N LEU A 109 -31.86 1.94 14.38
CA LEU A 109 -30.45 1.58 14.31
C LEU A 109 -29.73 2.34 13.20
N SER A 110 -30.34 2.47 12.02
CA SER A 110 -29.74 3.16 10.87
C SER A 110 -29.43 4.62 11.18
N ASP A 111 -30.38 5.34 11.79
CA ASP A 111 -30.18 6.74 12.20
C ASP A 111 -29.08 6.88 13.25
N LEU A 112 -29.08 6.04 14.29
CA LEU A 112 -28.08 6.09 15.36
C LEU A 112 -26.68 5.71 14.87
N PHE A 113 -26.59 4.70 14.00
CA PHE A 113 -25.32 4.22 13.46
C PHE A 113 -24.72 5.26 12.53
N SER A 114 -25.51 5.82 11.62
CA SER A 114 -25.07 6.87 10.70
C SER A 114 -24.53 8.09 11.43
N GLN A 115 -25.28 8.57 12.45
CA GLN A 115 -24.85 9.72 13.25
C GLN A 115 -23.56 9.44 14.02
N ARG A 116 -23.45 8.26 14.66
CA ARG A 116 -22.28 7.91 15.46
C ARG A 116 -21.06 7.63 14.60
N ALA A 117 -21.21 6.96 13.46
CA ALA A 117 -20.13 6.74 12.51
C ALA A 117 -19.54 8.08 12.04
N ALA A 118 -20.39 9.06 11.65
CA ALA A 118 -19.94 10.39 11.26
C ALA A 118 -19.24 11.15 12.41
N GLN A 119 -19.76 11.08 13.64
CA GLN A 119 -19.12 11.70 14.80
C GLN A 119 -17.73 11.09 15.07
N LEU A 120 -17.63 9.77 15.05
CA LEU A 120 -16.36 9.07 15.30
C LEU A 120 -15.36 9.30 14.18
N GLN A 121 -15.81 9.37 12.92
CA GLN A 121 -14.95 9.70 11.79
C GLN A 121 -14.32 11.09 11.97
N ASN A 122 -15.13 12.10 12.34
CA ASN A 122 -14.61 13.44 12.62
C ASN A 122 -13.64 13.46 13.80
N THR A 123 -13.96 12.72 14.86
CA THR A 123 -13.09 12.58 16.04
C THR A 123 -11.76 11.93 15.66
N ALA A 124 -11.79 10.85 14.88
CA ALA A 124 -10.59 10.15 14.40
C ALA A 124 -9.72 11.06 13.52
N LYS A 125 -10.33 11.81 12.57
CA LYS A 125 -9.61 12.75 11.70
C LYS A 125 -8.94 13.89 12.48
N GLN A 126 -9.63 14.45 13.47
CA GLN A 126 -9.07 15.49 14.33
C GLN A 126 -7.94 14.95 15.21
N ALA A 127 -8.13 13.78 15.82
CA ALA A 127 -7.13 13.13 16.65
C ALA A 127 -5.86 12.77 15.85
N ALA A 128 -6.02 12.21 14.65
CA ALA A 128 -4.92 11.91 13.73
C ALA A 128 -4.16 13.19 13.34
N SER A 129 -4.87 14.26 12.93
CA SER A 129 -4.25 15.55 12.61
C SER A 129 -3.47 16.14 13.79
N ALA A 130 -4.01 16.04 15.02
CA ALA A 130 -3.32 16.52 16.21
C ALA A 130 -2.03 15.73 16.48
N LEU A 131 -2.06 14.41 16.36
CA LEU A 131 -0.89 13.56 16.49
C LEU A 131 0.14 13.83 15.38
N ASP A 132 -0.31 14.03 14.14
CA ASP A 132 0.54 14.38 13.00
C ASP A 132 1.30 15.70 13.20
N ASN A 133 0.64 16.71 13.77
CA ASN A 133 1.29 17.99 14.09
C ASN A 133 2.44 17.82 15.09
N ILE A 134 2.29 16.92 16.07
CA ILE A 134 3.35 16.59 17.03
C ILE A 134 4.50 15.90 16.30
N ILE A 135 4.20 14.91 15.46
CA ILE A 135 5.20 14.18 14.68
C ILE A 135 5.97 15.12 13.74
N ALA A 136 5.28 16.02 13.03
CA ALA A 136 5.88 17.00 12.14
C ALA A 136 6.84 17.98 12.87
N SER A 137 6.65 18.18 14.17
CA SER A 137 7.49 19.06 14.99
C SER A 137 8.82 18.40 15.44
N ILE A 138 8.95 17.08 15.30
CA ILE A 138 10.12 16.31 15.77
C ILE A 138 11.46 16.88 15.28
N PRO A 139 11.65 17.23 13.98
CA PRO A 139 12.92 17.79 13.52
C PRO A 139 13.32 19.10 14.19
N ALA A 140 12.34 19.89 14.63
CA ALA A 140 12.56 21.22 15.20
C ALA A 140 12.71 21.18 16.72
N ASP A 141 11.88 20.39 17.41
CA ASP A 141 11.88 20.27 18.87
C ASP A 141 11.56 18.83 19.31
N PRO A 142 12.55 17.92 19.25
CA PRO A 142 12.34 16.52 19.62
C PRO A 142 12.02 16.32 21.11
N VAL A 143 12.37 17.29 21.98
CA VAL A 143 12.12 17.21 23.42
C VAL A 143 10.64 17.46 23.71
N THR A 144 10.10 18.56 23.20
CA THR A 144 8.67 18.87 23.37
C THR A 144 7.80 17.84 22.66
N ALA A 145 8.20 17.39 21.47
CA ALA A 145 7.48 16.34 20.75
C ALA A 145 7.41 15.04 21.58
N ALA A 146 8.53 14.61 22.20
CA ALA A 146 8.54 13.44 23.08
C ALA A 146 7.57 13.59 24.26
N GLN A 147 7.60 14.74 24.95
CA GLN A 147 6.71 15.01 26.08
C GLN A 147 5.23 14.96 25.68
N GLN A 148 4.89 15.48 24.50
CA GLN A 148 3.53 15.42 23.99
C GLN A 148 3.14 13.99 23.60
N LEU A 149 4.00 13.25 22.89
CA LEU A 149 3.76 11.85 22.51
C LEU A 149 3.59 10.93 23.74
N GLN A 150 4.25 11.22 24.86
CA GLN A 150 4.10 10.46 26.10
C GLN A 150 2.66 10.47 26.65
N LEU A 151 1.85 11.48 26.32
CA LEU A 151 0.44 11.56 26.68
C LEU A 151 -0.43 10.53 25.93
N TYR A 152 0.08 9.99 24.82
CA TYR A 152 -0.63 9.04 23.97
C TYR A 152 -0.29 7.61 24.37
N ARG A 153 -1.28 6.73 24.29
CA ARG A 153 -1.14 5.29 24.57
C ARG A 153 -1.16 4.43 23.30
N GLY A 154 -1.42 5.03 22.15
CA GLY A 154 -1.54 4.34 20.87
C GLY A 154 -0.21 3.80 20.33
N PRO A 155 -0.26 2.83 19.40
CA PRO A 155 0.92 2.21 18.84
C PRO A 155 1.77 3.21 18.04
N LEU A 156 1.16 4.12 17.27
CA LEU A 156 1.91 5.10 16.47
C LEU A 156 2.76 6.03 17.33
N ALA A 157 2.19 6.62 18.39
CA ALA A 157 2.94 7.45 19.31
C ALA A 157 4.05 6.64 20.02
N SER A 158 3.77 5.37 20.35
CA SER A 158 4.75 4.46 20.93
C SER A 158 5.94 4.20 19.99
N ALA A 159 5.68 3.95 18.71
CA ALA A 159 6.72 3.78 17.70
C ALA A 159 7.57 5.05 17.50
N TRP A 160 6.95 6.23 17.54
CA TRP A 160 7.69 7.51 17.48
C TRP A 160 8.54 7.78 18.73
N LEU A 161 8.11 7.36 19.92
CA LEU A 161 8.95 7.43 21.13
C LEU A 161 10.17 6.52 21.01
N ILE A 162 10.01 5.33 20.42
CA ILE A 162 11.13 4.41 20.13
C ILE A 162 12.08 5.04 19.08
N TYR A 163 11.53 5.67 18.04
CA TYR A 163 12.32 6.44 17.08
C TYR A 163 13.12 7.57 17.77
N LEU A 164 12.47 8.36 18.63
CA LEU A 164 13.11 9.48 19.32
C LEU A 164 14.21 9.00 20.27
N HIS A 165 14.03 7.86 20.93
CA HIS A 165 15.08 7.23 21.73
C HIS A 165 16.33 6.93 20.89
N GLN A 166 16.13 6.31 19.71
CA GLN A 166 17.23 5.89 18.85
C GLN A 166 17.93 7.05 18.16
N PHE A 167 17.17 7.97 17.56
CA PHE A 167 17.69 8.97 16.62
C PHE A 167 17.75 10.39 17.19
N ALA A 168 17.13 10.63 18.34
CA ALA A 168 17.11 11.94 19.00
C ALA A 168 17.33 11.78 20.52
N PRO A 169 18.53 11.37 20.98
CA PRO A 169 18.80 11.08 22.40
C PRO A 169 18.55 12.27 23.34
N THR A 170 18.49 13.51 22.81
CA THR A 170 18.09 14.71 23.54
C THR A 170 16.64 14.67 24.01
N SER A 171 15.77 13.83 23.42
CA SER A 171 14.35 13.63 23.76
C SER A 171 14.10 13.15 25.18
N LYS A 172 15.11 12.54 25.84
CA LYS A 172 15.03 11.96 27.19
C LYS A 172 14.02 10.81 27.33
N VAL A 173 13.60 10.19 26.23
CA VAL A 173 12.94 8.87 26.30
C VAL A 173 13.92 7.89 26.93
N THR A 174 13.46 6.99 27.80
CA THR A 174 14.33 6.06 28.55
C THR A 174 14.23 4.65 28.00
N ASP A 175 15.26 3.81 28.22
CA ASP A 175 15.23 2.39 27.87
C ASP A 175 14.01 1.66 28.45
N ALA A 176 13.65 1.95 29.70
CA ALA A 176 12.48 1.35 30.37
C ALA A 176 11.16 1.74 29.69
N GLU A 177 11.06 2.99 29.23
CA GLU A 177 9.93 3.43 28.42
C GLU A 177 9.92 2.70 27.07
N VAL A 178 11.04 2.65 26.36
CA VAL A 178 11.16 1.95 25.07
C VAL A 178 10.72 0.49 25.16
N GLN A 179 11.14 -0.25 26.19
CA GLN A 179 10.72 -1.64 26.40
C GLN A 179 9.19 -1.75 26.55
N THR A 180 8.58 -0.86 27.32
CA THR A 180 7.12 -0.84 27.54
C THR A 180 6.37 -0.48 26.25
N ARG A 181 6.87 0.53 25.51
CA ARG A 181 6.28 1.00 24.25
C ARG A 181 6.40 -0.07 23.17
N HIS A 182 7.53 -0.75 23.06
CA HIS A 182 7.75 -1.84 22.10
C HIS A 182 6.75 -2.97 22.31
N GLN A 183 6.60 -3.46 23.54
CA GLN A 183 5.60 -4.48 23.87
C GLN A 183 4.17 -4.06 23.49
N SER A 184 3.84 -2.78 23.67
CA SER A 184 2.53 -2.24 23.27
C SER A 184 2.34 -2.24 21.76
N VAL A 185 3.37 -1.88 20.98
CA VAL A 185 3.32 -1.91 19.50
C VAL A 185 3.18 -3.35 19.01
N ILE A 186 4.01 -4.28 19.50
CA ILE A 186 3.93 -5.70 19.12
C ILE A 186 2.55 -6.28 19.43
N LYS A 187 1.99 -5.99 20.61
CA LYS A 187 0.63 -6.43 20.98
C LYS A 187 -0.43 -5.86 20.04
N ALA A 188 -0.28 -4.61 19.61
CA ALA A 188 -1.22 -3.97 18.71
C ALA A 188 -1.21 -4.57 17.29
N MET A 189 -0.18 -5.36 16.94
CA MET A 189 -0.02 -6.07 15.66
C MET A 189 -0.43 -7.55 15.72
N ASN A 190 -1.01 -8.04 16.81
CA ASN A 190 -1.37 -9.46 16.96
C ASN A 190 -2.41 -9.96 15.94
N ASP A 191 -3.20 -9.07 15.36
CA ASP A 191 -4.14 -9.35 14.27
C ASP A 191 -3.46 -9.42 12.89
N ASP A 192 -2.17 -9.07 12.80
CA ASP A 192 -1.35 -9.14 11.59
C ASP A 192 -0.08 -9.98 11.84
N THR A 193 -0.30 -11.28 12.05
CA THR A 193 0.74 -12.25 12.37
C THR A 193 1.90 -12.29 11.35
N PHE A 194 1.63 -11.95 10.09
CA PHE A 194 2.66 -11.89 9.05
C PHE A 194 3.63 -10.73 9.27
N SER A 195 3.13 -9.50 9.42
CA SER A 195 3.98 -8.34 9.73
C SER A 195 4.75 -8.53 11.04
N GLN A 196 4.12 -9.14 12.05
CA GLN A 196 4.79 -9.49 13.30
C GLN A 196 5.93 -10.50 13.10
N SER A 197 5.75 -11.51 12.24
CA SER A 197 6.82 -12.46 11.89
C SER A 197 7.99 -11.76 11.22
N VAL A 198 7.71 -10.94 10.20
CA VAL A 198 8.73 -10.20 9.46
C VAL A 198 9.54 -9.30 10.40
N LEU A 199 8.87 -8.55 11.27
CA LEU A 199 9.54 -7.69 12.25
C LEU A 199 10.43 -8.49 13.20
N ARG A 200 9.93 -9.61 13.72
CA ARG A 200 10.72 -10.49 14.60
C ARG A 200 11.96 -11.00 13.86
N ASP A 201 11.84 -11.38 12.60
CA ASP A 201 12.96 -11.92 11.83
C ASP A 201 14.03 -10.83 11.59
N ILE A 202 13.60 -9.59 11.32
CA ILE A 202 14.48 -8.40 11.19
C ILE A 202 15.17 -8.06 12.52
N GLU A 203 14.45 -8.05 13.63
CA GLU A 203 15.01 -7.75 14.95
C GLU A 203 16.02 -8.81 15.44
N ASN A 204 15.89 -10.06 14.97
CA ASN A 204 16.78 -11.15 15.35
C ASN A 204 17.90 -11.43 14.34
N ASP A 205 17.90 -10.77 13.18
CA ASP A 205 18.96 -10.94 12.18
C ASP A 205 20.21 -10.15 12.58
N PRO A 206 21.34 -10.82 12.90
CA PRO A 206 22.58 -10.13 13.30
C PRO A 206 23.21 -9.31 12.17
N LYS A 207 22.77 -9.50 10.91
CA LYS A 207 23.21 -8.70 9.76
C LYS A 207 22.41 -7.41 9.61
N THR A 208 21.23 -7.34 10.19
CA THR A 208 20.37 -6.17 10.14
C THR A 208 20.80 -5.18 11.23
N GLY A 209 21.06 -3.93 10.83
CA GLY A 209 21.40 -2.88 11.78
C GLY A 209 20.21 -2.48 12.65
N HIS A 210 20.46 -2.13 13.91
CA HIS A 210 19.42 -1.73 14.86
C HIS A 210 18.55 -0.56 14.34
N ASP A 211 19.14 0.40 13.63
CA ASP A 211 18.44 1.52 13.00
C ASP A 211 17.37 1.06 12.02
N VAL A 212 17.68 0.04 11.21
CA VAL A 212 16.74 -0.54 10.24
C VAL A 212 15.58 -1.19 10.97
N ALA A 213 15.84 -1.97 12.01
CA ALA A 213 14.79 -2.62 12.81
C ALA A 213 13.83 -1.59 13.44
N VAL A 214 14.35 -0.51 14.04
CA VAL A 214 13.52 0.57 14.62
C VAL A 214 12.69 1.27 13.53
N LEU A 215 13.27 1.54 12.37
CA LEU A 215 12.57 2.19 11.27
C LEU A 215 11.53 1.28 10.62
N THR A 216 11.76 -0.04 10.59
CA THR A 216 10.77 -1.03 10.10
C THR A 216 9.59 -1.13 11.07
N LEU A 217 9.82 -1.16 12.38
CA LEU A 217 8.75 -1.08 13.39
C LEU A 217 7.91 0.19 13.16
N LEU A 218 8.57 1.33 12.94
CA LEU A 218 7.90 2.60 12.66
C LEU A 218 7.06 2.53 11.38
N ARG A 219 7.63 2.04 10.27
CA ARG A 219 6.92 1.85 9.00
C ARG A 219 5.65 1.02 9.19
N MET A 220 5.75 -0.17 9.80
CA MET A 220 4.60 -1.06 9.99
C MET A 220 3.50 -0.40 10.83
N THR A 221 3.89 0.43 11.78
CA THR A 221 2.94 1.19 12.60
C THR A 221 2.27 2.33 11.82
N ILE A 222 3.01 2.98 10.91
CA ILE A 222 2.48 3.99 9.98
C ILE A 222 1.49 3.35 9.00
N GLU A 223 1.83 2.20 8.41
CA GLU A 223 0.93 1.39 7.55
C GLU A 223 -0.40 1.13 8.26
N ARG A 224 -0.33 0.60 9.48
CA ARG A 224 -1.50 0.25 10.29
C ARG A 224 -2.33 1.45 10.75
N ALA A 225 -1.71 2.63 10.85
CA ALA A 225 -2.38 3.86 11.21
C ALA A 225 -3.14 4.52 10.04
N GLY A 226 -3.15 3.89 8.85
CA GLY A 226 -3.92 4.37 7.70
C GLY A 226 -3.42 5.71 7.17
N TYR A 227 -2.10 5.86 7.03
CA TYR A 227 -1.45 7.07 6.46
C TYR A 227 -1.69 7.28 4.97
N GLU A 228 -2.61 6.54 4.35
CA GLU A 228 -2.91 6.69 2.93
C GLU A 228 -3.38 8.12 2.67
N ASN A 229 -2.71 8.82 1.74
CA ASN A 229 -3.07 10.17 1.29
C ASN A 229 -4.46 10.23 0.60
N ALA A 230 -5.25 9.15 0.66
CA ALA A 230 -6.60 9.06 0.13
C ALA A 230 -7.52 10.19 0.66
N ASP A 231 -7.26 10.67 1.88
CA ASP A 231 -8.03 11.75 2.53
C ASP A 231 -7.29 13.11 2.58
N GLY A 232 -6.17 13.26 1.85
CA GLY A 232 -5.35 14.49 1.89
C GLY A 232 -4.52 14.66 3.16
N ARG A 233 -4.33 13.58 3.93
CA ARG A 233 -3.49 13.56 5.14
C ARG A 233 -2.01 13.69 4.75
N PRO A 234 -1.25 14.65 5.32
CA PRO A 234 0.15 14.85 4.95
C PRO A 234 1.04 13.71 5.47
N TYR A 235 2.03 13.32 4.67
CA TYR A 235 3.09 12.41 5.12
C TYR A 235 4.07 13.14 6.04
N VAL A 236 3.75 13.21 7.33
CA VAL A 236 4.57 13.90 8.33
C VAL A 236 5.87 13.17 8.70
N HIS A 237 6.03 11.91 8.29
CA HIS A 237 7.26 11.12 8.55
C HIS A 237 8.38 11.38 7.54
N CYS A 238 8.14 12.07 6.41
CA CYS A 238 9.11 12.12 5.31
C CYS A 238 10.49 12.69 5.67
N PHE A 239 10.60 13.46 6.75
CA PHE A 239 11.89 13.99 7.20
C PHE A 239 12.89 12.87 7.53
N ILE A 240 12.43 11.66 7.89
CA ILE A 240 13.30 10.54 8.25
C ILE A 240 14.22 10.12 7.10
N PHE A 241 13.79 10.25 5.84
CA PHE A 241 14.59 9.83 4.69
C PHE A 241 15.83 10.72 4.53
N LYS A 242 15.68 12.02 4.78
CA LYS A 242 16.83 12.94 4.77
C LYS A 242 17.72 12.77 5.99
N GLN A 243 17.14 12.51 7.17
CA GLN A 243 17.90 12.44 8.42
C GLN A 243 18.61 11.09 8.61
N GLN A 244 17.95 9.97 8.29
CA GLN A 244 18.42 8.62 8.58
C GLN A 244 18.95 7.87 7.35
N GLY A 245 18.78 8.45 6.15
CA GLY A 245 19.44 8.00 4.92
C GLY A 245 19.22 6.52 4.61
N ALA A 246 20.31 5.79 4.38
CA ALA A 246 20.28 4.39 3.94
C ALA A 246 19.41 3.47 4.81
N ALA A 247 19.39 3.68 6.13
CA ALA A 247 18.57 2.87 7.03
C ALA A 247 17.06 3.09 6.80
N ALA A 248 16.64 4.34 6.53
CA ALA A 248 15.24 4.65 6.20
C ALA A 248 14.86 4.10 4.82
N TYR A 249 15.72 4.24 3.82
CA TYR A 249 15.46 3.68 2.48
C TYR A 249 15.36 2.15 2.52
N ALA A 250 16.19 1.47 3.32
CA ALA A 250 16.11 0.02 3.51
C ALA A 250 14.82 -0.40 4.24
N ALA A 251 14.48 0.28 5.36
CA ALA A 251 13.31 -0.08 6.16
C ALA A 251 11.97 0.10 5.42
N PHE A 252 11.88 1.11 4.55
CA PHE A 252 10.66 1.45 3.80
C PHE A 252 10.62 0.85 2.38
N GLY A 253 11.66 0.14 1.94
CA GLY A 253 11.69 -0.57 0.65
C GLY A 253 10.77 -1.80 0.62
N ALA A 254 10.90 -2.62 -0.42
CA ALA A 254 10.15 -3.87 -0.49
C ALA A 254 10.46 -4.78 0.72
N LEU A 255 9.42 -5.38 1.28
CA LEU A 255 9.51 -6.14 2.53
C LEU A 255 8.75 -7.47 2.47
N TYR A 256 7.60 -7.47 1.82
CA TYR A 256 6.67 -8.60 1.90
C TYR A 256 6.82 -9.58 0.74
N GLY A 257 7.38 -9.14 -0.40
CA GLY A 257 7.41 -9.94 -1.63
C GLY A 257 6.00 -10.18 -2.19
N SER A 258 5.05 -9.30 -1.89
CA SER A 258 3.64 -9.51 -2.19
C SER A 258 2.90 -8.20 -2.45
N SER A 259 1.60 -8.28 -2.76
CA SER A 259 0.75 -7.09 -2.93
C SER A 259 0.67 -6.19 -1.70
N ARG A 260 1.14 -6.62 -0.54
CA ARG A 260 1.25 -5.76 0.64
C ARG A 260 2.29 -4.65 0.46
N ASP A 261 3.29 -4.84 -0.39
CA ASP A 261 4.30 -3.80 -0.69
C ASP A 261 3.68 -2.58 -1.41
N SER A 262 2.49 -2.72 -2.04
CA SER A 262 1.79 -1.59 -2.64
C SER A 262 1.11 -0.67 -1.62
N GLN A 263 1.08 -1.05 -0.34
CA GLN A 263 0.45 -0.29 0.75
C GLN A 263 1.49 0.42 1.64
N ALA A 264 2.78 0.31 1.31
CA ALA A 264 3.83 0.96 2.06
C ALA A 264 3.64 2.50 2.03
N PRO A 265 3.76 3.20 3.17
CA PRO A 265 3.53 4.63 3.32
C PRO A 265 4.77 5.39 2.80
N ILE A 266 5.07 5.19 1.52
CA ILE A 266 6.21 5.81 0.87
C ILE A 266 5.82 7.26 0.55
N CYS A 267 6.64 8.19 1.04
CA CYS A 267 6.49 9.58 0.71
C CYS A 267 6.59 9.82 -0.80
N SER A 268 5.82 10.78 -1.31
CA SER A 268 5.98 11.20 -2.70
C SER A 268 7.40 11.73 -2.95
N PRO A 269 7.97 11.50 -4.14
CA PRO A 269 9.19 12.17 -4.56
C PRO A 269 9.08 13.68 -4.38
N GLN A 270 10.19 14.34 -4.04
CA GLN A 270 10.22 15.79 -3.80
C GLN A 270 10.56 16.57 -5.07
N GLY A 271 9.80 17.61 -5.36
CA GLY A 271 9.98 18.40 -6.59
C GLY A 271 9.31 17.75 -7.80
N ASP A 272 9.83 18.03 -8.99
CA ASP A 272 9.19 17.70 -10.26
C ASP A 272 10.04 16.83 -11.21
N LEU A 273 11.14 16.24 -10.71
CA LEU A 273 12.15 15.58 -11.55
C LEU A 273 11.53 14.57 -12.51
N PHE A 274 10.71 13.65 -12.00
CA PHE A 274 10.13 12.55 -12.78
C PHE A 274 8.89 12.98 -13.58
N GLU A 275 8.36 14.16 -13.29
CA GLU A 275 7.24 14.80 -13.98
C GLU A 275 7.72 15.59 -15.20
N ARG A 276 9.04 15.78 -15.37
CA ARG A 276 9.62 16.45 -16.53
C ARG A 276 9.35 15.66 -17.83
N PRO A 277 9.12 16.35 -18.98
CA PRO A 277 8.80 15.69 -20.24
C PRO A 277 9.78 14.60 -20.67
N ALA A 278 11.07 14.78 -20.41
CA ALA A 278 12.10 13.79 -20.75
C ALA A 278 11.93 12.48 -19.95
N TRP A 279 11.64 12.57 -18.65
CA TRP A 279 11.36 11.41 -17.80
C TRP A 279 10.03 10.74 -18.14
N GLN A 280 8.99 11.54 -18.44
CA GLN A 280 7.71 11.01 -18.91
C GLN A 280 7.86 10.23 -20.22
N GLN A 281 8.65 10.75 -21.17
CA GLN A 281 8.92 10.09 -22.43
C GLN A 281 9.73 8.80 -22.23
N LEU A 282 10.79 8.83 -21.41
CA LEU A 282 11.60 7.64 -21.10
C LEU A 282 10.73 6.54 -20.47
N THR A 283 9.91 6.90 -19.47
CA THR A 283 8.98 5.98 -18.80
C THR A 283 7.98 5.39 -19.79
N LYS A 284 7.34 6.24 -20.61
CA LYS A 284 6.36 5.82 -21.62
C LYS A 284 6.92 4.80 -22.60
N LEU A 285 8.19 4.92 -22.98
CA LEU A 285 8.82 4.04 -23.98
C LEU A 285 9.13 2.64 -23.43
N ILE A 286 9.40 2.51 -22.13
CA ILE A 286 9.71 1.20 -21.51
C ILE A 286 8.46 0.51 -20.92
N GLU A 287 7.41 1.28 -20.59
CA GLU A 287 6.17 0.80 -19.96
C GLU A 287 5.56 -0.46 -20.62
N PRO A 288 5.47 -0.59 -21.96
CA PRO A 288 4.89 -1.79 -22.57
C PRO A 288 5.66 -3.08 -22.24
N MET A 289 6.98 -2.99 -22.08
CA MET A 289 7.82 -4.13 -21.72
C MET A 289 7.66 -4.50 -20.24
N ILE A 290 7.58 -3.49 -19.37
CA ILE A 290 7.26 -3.70 -17.94
C ILE A 290 5.88 -4.35 -17.82
N GLY A 291 4.88 -3.87 -18.57
CA GLY A 291 3.52 -4.43 -18.56
C GLY A 291 3.51 -5.92 -18.89
N LYS A 292 4.18 -6.32 -19.98
CA LYS A 292 4.32 -7.74 -20.36
C LYS A 292 5.02 -8.57 -19.28
N ALA A 293 6.16 -8.09 -18.76
CA ALA A 293 6.87 -8.78 -17.68
C ALA A 293 6.00 -8.96 -16.43
N SER A 294 5.17 -7.97 -16.14
CA SER A 294 4.30 -7.92 -14.96
C SER A 294 3.13 -8.91 -14.99
N GLU A 295 2.67 -9.29 -16.18
CA GLU A 295 1.64 -10.33 -16.37
C GLU A 295 2.09 -11.68 -15.80
N ASN A 296 3.38 -12.01 -15.96
CA ASN A 296 3.97 -13.27 -15.52
C ASN A 296 4.54 -13.23 -14.08
N SER A 297 4.61 -12.05 -13.46
CA SER A 297 5.30 -11.83 -12.18
C SER A 297 4.46 -12.13 -10.92
N GLY A 298 3.17 -12.45 -11.07
CA GLY A 298 2.27 -12.65 -9.94
C GLY A 298 2.26 -11.47 -8.95
N THR A 299 2.30 -11.76 -7.65
CA THR A 299 2.36 -10.73 -6.59
C THR A 299 3.78 -10.22 -6.32
N ILE A 300 4.82 -10.84 -6.88
CA ILE A 300 6.22 -10.47 -6.61
C ILE A 300 6.56 -9.11 -7.24
N ARG A 301 5.92 -8.74 -8.36
CA ARG A 301 6.08 -7.42 -9.00
C ARG A 301 5.88 -6.23 -8.05
N PHE A 302 5.05 -6.39 -7.02
CA PHE A 302 4.77 -5.31 -6.08
C PHE A 302 5.98 -4.96 -5.21
N ALA A 303 6.90 -5.91 -5.00
CA ALA A 303 8.20 -5.63 -4.40
C ALA A 303 9.03 -4.71 -5.30
N SER A 304 9.20 -5.08 -6.57
CA SER A 304 9.92 -4.24 -7.55
C SER A 304 9.33 -2.84 -7.66
N TYR A 305 8.00 -2.72 -7.65
CA TYR A 305 7.32 -1.42 -7.69
C TYR A 305 7.57 -0.56 -6.44
N ALA A 306 7.59 -1.18 -5.26
CA ALA A 306 7.92 -0.49 -4.01
C ALA A 306 9.38 -0.03 -4.02
N ASP A 307 10.31 -0.86 -4.50
CA ASP A 307 11.72 -0.48 -4.64
C ASP A 307 11.91 0.67 -5.65
N TRP A 308 11.18 0.65 -6.77
CA TRP A 308 11.21 1.77 -7.73
C TRP A 308 10.62 3.06 -7.16
N ALA A 309 9.56 2.97 -6.35
CA ALA A 309 9.02 4.12 -5.64
C ALA A 309 10.03 4.68 -4.64
N MET A 310 10.71 3.79 -3.91
CA MET A 310 11.76 4.16 -2.97
C MET A 310 12.97 4.80 -3.66
N PHE A 311 13.38 4.26 -4.81
CA PHE A 311 14.40 4.84 -5.66
C PHE A 311 14.05 6.29 -6.06
N ARG A 312 12.81 6.53 -6.52
CA ARG A 312 12.38 7.89 -6.93
C ARG A 312 12.42 8.86 -5.76
N LEU A 313 11.99 8.43 -4.58
CA LEU A 313 12.08 9.22 -3.36
C LEU A 313 13.55 9.53 -3.03
N ARG A 314 14.42 8.52 -3.04
CA ARG A 314 15.86 8.68 -2.76
C ARG A 314 16.53 9.64 -3.74
N ALA A 315 16.27 9.50 -5.04
CA ALA A 315 16.82 10.36 -6.09
C ALA A 315 16.43 11.84 -5.91
N THR A 316 15.28 12.11 -5.28
CA THR A 316 14.79 13.47 -5.07
C THR A 316 15.10 14.04 -3.69
N VAL A 317 15.29 13.20 -2.67
CA VAL A 317 15.58 13.62 -1.28
C VAL A 317 17.08 13.63 -0.98
N SER A 318 17.78 12.59 -1.41
CA SER A 318 19.21 12.36 -1.16
C SER A 318 19.98 12.07 -2.45
N PRO A 319 19.93 12.94 -3.48
CA PRO A 319 20.66 12.73 -4.73
C PRO A 319 22.18 12.57 -4.55
N GLU A 320 22.73 13.06 -3.44
CA GLU A 320 24.15 12.91 -3.10
C GLU A 320 24.58 11.45 -2.92
N ASP A 321 23.63 10.56 -2.60
CA ASP A 321 23.89 9.12 -2.49
C ASP A 321 24.33 8.51 -3.82
N PHE A 322 23.95 9.11 -4.95
CA PHE A 322 24.28 8.66 -6.29
C PHE A 322 25.64 9.18 -6.79
N LEU A 323 26.37 9.93 -5.96
CA LEU A 323 27.77 10.30 -6.25
C LEU A 323 28.76 9.19 -5.88
N LYS A 324 28.33 8.25 -5.03
CA LYS A 324 29.15 7.12 -4.62
C LYS A 324 28.90 5.95 -5.59
N PRO A 325 29.94 5.22 -6.01
CA PRO A 325 29.75 3.94 -6.69
C PRO A 325 28.89 3.04 -5.80
N SER A 326 27.86 2.41 -6.36
CA SER A 326 27.04 1.46 -5.61
C SER A 326 27.92 0.33 -5.06
N GLN A 327 27.88 0.10 -3.75
CA GLN A 327 28.70 -0.93 -3.09
C GLN A 327 28.18 -2.35 -3.35
N ASN A 328 26.94 -2.50 -3.83
CA ASN A 328 26.23 -3.78 -3.93
C ASN A 328 25.65 -4.08 -5.31
N THR A 329 25.84 -3.23 -6.31
CA THR A 329 25.48 -3.61 -7.69
C THR A 329 26.64 -4.43 -8.23
N PRO A 330 26.43 -5.71 -8.63
CA PRO A 330 27.35 -6.35 -9.57
C PRO A 330 27.60 -5.37 -10.72
N ALA A 331 28.72 -5.47 -11.43
CA ALA A 331 28.84 -4.80 -12.71
C ALA A 331 27.85 -5.47 -13.68
N THR A 332 26.55 -5.20 -13.54
CA THR A 332 25.54 -5.52 -14.52
C THR A 332 25.91 -4.73 -15.77
N ASP A 333 25.82 -5.41 -16.91
CA ASP A 333 26.13 -4.81 -18.21
C ASP A 333 25.41 -3.46 -18.35
N ASP A 334 26.08 -2.47 -18.96
CA ASP A 334 25.49 -1.16 -19.28
C ASP A 334 24.03 -1.36 -19.73
N PRO A 335 23.02 -0.81 -19.04
CA PRO A 335 21.62 -1.10 -19.36
C PRO A 335 21.28 -0.66 -20.79
N ALA A 336 21.96 0.36 -21.32
CA ALA A 336 21.83 0.72 -22.73
C ALA A 336 22.40 -0.36 -23.66
N GLN A 337 23.48 -1.03 -23.25
CA GLN A 337 24.02 -2.17 -23.97
C GLN A 337 23.07 -3.37 -23.94
N LEU A 338 22.43 -3.68 -22.80
CA LEU A 338 21.41 -4.73 -22.71
C LEU A 338 20.25 -4.48 -23.68
N ILE A 339 19.78 -3.23 -23.76
CA ILE A 339 18.73 -2.83 -24.71
C ILE A 339 19.21 -2.99 -26.17
N ARG A 340 20.47 -2.61 -26.47
CA ARG A 340 21.04 -2.78 -27.83
C ARG A 340 21.17 -4.26 -28.22
N SER A 341 21.64 -5.09 -27.30
CA SER A 341 21.93 -6.52 -27.54
C SER A 341 20.70 -7.41 -27.46
N TRP A 342 19.52 -6.88 -27.13
CA TRP A 342 18.28 -7.65 -27.12
C TRP A 342 18.03 -8.34 -28.47
N SER A 343 17.86 -9.67 -28.45
CA SER A 343 17.84 -10.50 -29.66
C SER A 343 16.44 -10.86 -30.17
N ASP A 344 15.40 -10.82 -29.31
CA ASP A 344 14.04 -11.17 -29.72
C ASP A 344 13.23 -9.94 -30.14
N ASP A 345 13.31 -9.62 -31.43
CA ASP A 345 12.57 -8.51 -32.05
C ASP A 345 11.05 -8.73 -32.11
N LYS A 346 10.55 -9.96 -31.92
CA LYS A 346 9.10 -10.20 -31.82
C LYS A 346 8.57 -9.71 -30.49
N VAL A 347 9.36 -9.88 -29.43
CA VAL A 347 9.03 -9.42 -28.08
C VAL A 347 9.24 -7.92 -27.95
N TRP A 348 10.41 -7.41 -28.38
CA TRP A 348 10.79 -6.00 -28.30
C TRP A 348 11.40 -5.49 -29.62
N PRO A 349 10.57 -4.92 -30.51
CA PRO A 349 11.02 -4.45 -31.82
C PRO A 349 12.18 -3.46 -31.77
N GLN A 350 13.19 -3.64 -32.63
CA GLN A 350 14.37 -2.78 -32.74
C GLN A 350 14.02 -1.28 -32.77
N ALA A 351 13.02 -0.87 -33.56
CA ALA A 351 12.63 0.54 -33.67
C ALA A 351 12.16 1.14 -32.32
N GLN A 352 11.52 0.34 -31.45
CA GLN A 352 11.12 0.78 -30.11
C GLN A 352 12.33 0.88 -29.19
N ARG A 353 13.27 -0.07 -29.29
CA ARG A 353 14.53 -0.05 -28.54
C ARG A 353 15.37 1.18 -28.90
N GLU A 354 15.48 1.51 -30.18
CA GLU A 354 16.17 2.72 -30.66
C GLU A 354 15.52 4.00 -30.13
N GLN A 355 14.18 4.07 -30.08
CA GLN A 355 13.48 5.19 -29.46
C GLN A 355 13.78 5.31 -27.96
N LEU A 356 13.80 4.19 -27.23
CA LEU A 356 14.15 4.19 -25.80
C LEU A 356 15.59 4.67 -25.60
N LEU A 357 16.55 4.13 -26.37
CA LEU A 357 17.95 4.53 -26.32
C LEU A 357 18.14 6.03 -26.59
N ALA A 358 17.40 6.59 -27.56
CA ALA A 358 17.42 8.00 -27.87
C ALA A 358 16.83 8.89 -26.75
N ALA A 359 15.98 8.35 -25.88
CA ALA A 359 15.37 9.08 -24.77
C ALA A 359 16.25 9.14 -23.50
N ILE A 360 17.30 8.31 -23.42
CA ILE A 360 18.20 8.24 -22.24
C ILE A 360 18.92 9.59 -22.02
N GLU A 361 19.56 10.12 -23.05
CA GLU A 361 20.35 11.36 -22.92
C GLU A 361 19.48 12.59 -22.57
N PRO A 362 18.30 12.81 -23.19
CA PRO A 362 17.36 13.83 -22.73
C PRO A 362 17.00 13.72 -21.24
N ALA A 363 16.78 12.52 -20.72
CA ALA A 363 16.48 12.31 -19.30
C ALA A 363 17.69 12.62 -18.41
N ARG A 364 18.91 12.24 -18.84
CA ARG A 364 20.17 12.57 -18.15
C ARG A 364 20.38 14.08 -18.08
N LEU A 365 20.21 14.80 -19.20
CA LEU A 365 20.33 16.26 -19.24
C LEU A 365 19.27 16.96 -18.39
N ALA A 366 18.02 16.49 -18.43
CA ALA A 366 16.94 17.02 -17.60
C ALA A 366 17.24 16.83 -16.09
N THR A 367 17.78 15.68 -15.72
CA THR A 367 18.20 15.36 -14.35
C THR A 367 19.37 16.22 -13.91
N MET A 368 20.40 16.35 -14.75
CA MET A 368 21.56 17.20 -14.48
C MET A 368 21.15 18.66 -14.27
N GLY A 369 20.25 19.19 -15.11
CA GLY A 369 19.72 20.54 -14.96
C GLY A 369 18.93 20.72 -13.67
N TRP A 370 18.05 19.77 -13.34
CA TRP A 370 17.28 19.77 -12.10
C TRP A 370 18.18 19.73 -10.84
N LEU A 371 19.22 18.90 -10.84
CA LEU A 371 20.17 18.80 -9.72
C LEU A 371 20.94 20.11 -9.50
N GLN A 372 21.27 20.83 -10.56
CA GLN A 372 21.92 22.15 -10.43
C GLN A 372 20.96 23.20 -9.89
N THR A 373 19.72 23.24 -10.38
CA THR A 373 18.75 24.29 -10.00
C THR A 373 18.13 24.04 -8.63
N GLU A 374 17.60 22.84 -8.40
CA GLU A 374 16.80 22.51 -7.22
C GLU A 374 17.64 21.98 -6.06
N LYS A 375 18.81 21.40 -6.35
CA LYS A 375 19.68 20.74 -5.35
C LYS A 375 21.05 21.40 -5.22
N HIS A 376 21.33 22.42 -6.02
CA HIS A 376 22.56 23.22 -5.99
C HIS A 376 23.85 22.40 -6.17
N PHE A 377 23.78 21.32 -6.95
CA PHE A 377 24.97 20.53 -7.27
C PHE A 377 25.92 21.33 -8.17
N SER A 378 27.22 21.06 -8.04
CA SER A 378 28.19 21.51 -9.03
C SER A 378 27.88 20.87 -10.39
N ALA A 379 28.29 21.48 -11.51
CA ALA A 379 28.08 20.88 -12.82
C ALA A 379 28.70 19.47 -12.94
N SER A 380 29.84 19.23 -12.27
CA SER A 380 30.50 17.92 -12.25
C SER A 380 29.71 16.89 -11.45
N ASP A 381 29.26 17.24 -10.25
CA ASP A 381 28.51 16.31 -9.40
C ASP A 381 27.12 16.05 -9.96
N ALA A 382 26.47 17.07 -10.53
CA ALA A 382 25.19 16.93 -11.22
C ALA A 382 25.30 15.95 -12.39
N ALA A 383 26.37 16.02 -13.18
CA ALA A 383 26.58 15.08 -14.28
C ALA A 383 26.76 13.64 -13.78
N LYS A 384 27.58 13.42 -12.73
CA LYS A 384 27.80 12.08 -12.14
C LYS A 384 26.53 11.49 -11.55
N ALA A 385 25.84 12.26 -10.71
CA ALA A 385 24.60 11.79 -10.08
C ALA A 385 23.49 11.58 -11.12
N ALA A 386 23.37 12.44 -12.14
CA ALA A 386 22.39 12.24 -13.22
C ALA A 386 22.65 10.95 -14.00
N ASP A 387 23.91 10.65 -14.31
CA ASP A 387 24.27 9.39 -14.96
C ASP A 387 23.91 8.18 -14.09
N ALA A 388 24.31 8.20 -12.81
CA ALA A 388 24.00 7.13 -11.87
C ALA A 388 22.48 6.93 -11.69
N ILE A 389 21.71 8.00 -11.52
CA ILE A 389 20.25 7.94 -11.36
C ILE A 389 19.60 7.32 -12.61
N VAL A 390 19.94 7.80 -13.81
CA VAL A 390 19.34 7.27 -15.04
C VAL A 390 19.74 5.81 -15.28
N ASN A 391 21.00 5.46 -15.04
CA ASN A 391 21.49 4.09 -15.21
C ASN A 391 20.86 3.13 -14.19
N THR A 392 20.76 3.50 -12.91
CA THR A 392 20.06 2.68 -11.90
C THR A 392 18.59 2.51 -12.26
N TRP A 393 17.90 3.59 -12.63
CA TRP A 393 16.49 3.51 -13.03
C TRP A 393 16.29 2.55 -14.21
N LEU A 394 17.19 2.57 -15.20
CA LEU A 394 17.14 1.65 -16.34
C LEU A 394 17.49 0.21 -15.94
N SER A 395 18.55 0.02 -15.15
CA SER A 395 18.98 -1.30 -14.67
C SER A 395 17.84 -2.00 -13.94
N ASP A 396 17.24 -1.35 -12.94
CA ASP A 396 16.18 -1.97 -12.12
C ASP A 396 14.98 -2.44 -12.97
N ARG A 397 14.72 -1.78 -14.10
CA ARG A 397 13.65 -2.17 -15.04
C ARG A 397 14.10 -3.26 -16.00
N MET A 398 15.34 -3.19 -16.47
CA MET A 398 15.90 -4.23 -17.34
C MET A 398 16.07 -5.54 -16.59
N ASP A 399 16.45 -5.50 -15.32
CA ASP A 399 16.53 -6.68 -14.44
C ASP A 399 15.13 -7.30 -14.28
N PHE A 400 14.11 -6.48 -13.96
CA PHE A 400 12.72 -6.95 -13.87
C PHE A 400 12.19 -7.53 -15.20
N ILE A 401 12.51 -6.90 -16.34
CA ILE A 401 12.15 -7.43 -17.66
C ILE A 401 12.88 -8.74 -17.91
N GLY A 402 14.18 -8.83 -17.62
CA GLY A 402 15.03 -9.98 -17.89
C GLY A 402 14.65 -11.21 -17.07
N GLU A 403 14.43 -11.04 -15.76
CA GLU A 403 14.00 -12.12 -14.85
C GLU A 403 12.66 -12.74 -15.27
N MET A 404 11.77 -11.95 -15.87
CA MET A 404 10.39 -12.34 -16.19
C MET A 404 10.16 -12.64 -17.68
N SER A 405 11.20 -12.49 -18.51
CA SER A 405 11.20 -12.82 -19.95
C SER A 405 11.99 -14.09 -20.28
N GLY A 406 12.49 -14.82 -19.26
CA GLY A 406 13.11 -16.13 -19.46
C GLY A 406 12.15 -17.12 -20.11
N PRO A 407 12.63 -18.06 -20.95
CA PRO A 407 11.76 -19.11 -21.46
C PRO A 407 11.16 -19.89 -20.28
N GLU A 408 9.84 -20.06 -20.30
CA GLU A 408 9.17 -21.08 -19.50
C GLU A 408 9.73 -22.43 -19.97
N ASP A 409 10.61 -23.04 -19.16
CA ASP A 409 11.04 -24.42 -19.37
C ASP A 409 9.87 -25.41 -19.15
#